data_AF-A0A925WIF9-F1
#
_entry.id   AF-A0A925WIF9-F1
#
_cell.length_a   1.000
_cell.length_b   1.000
_cell.length_c   1.000
_cell.angle_alpha   90.00
_cell.angle_beta   90.00
_cell.angle_gamma   90.00
#
_symmetry.space_group_name_H-M   'P 1'
#
loop_
_entity.id
_entity.type
_entity.pdbx_description
1 polymer ?
#
loop_
_entity_poly.entity_id
_entity_poly.type
_entity_poly.pdbx_seq_one_letter_code
_entity_poly.pdbx_strand_id
1 'polypeptide(L)'
;MELPYHLQTLEPLTGALDIVRYLGRISAPNADINELCDALNLSERTFGKAIRRLVTKGYVAADGSEQIYRLTRNGREAVDTLAEYDEANPPSTVDKSTESASVTRRLVVALPAMLHSGQPNSVIVGIEGATDEETGVLYTPVDVFVRVSVLHGEPAKPQDAALSLSNYPVRHTFSITPGAFQQMRVRVQVFQTDVYSDDLMVAGGLYVDADITTNATPNTPIAYGSDIDIQVQN
;
A
#
# COMPACT_ATOMS: atom_id res chain seq x y z
N MET A 1 16.12 2.90 27.80
CA MET A 1 15.36 4.00 28.45
C MET A 1 13.97 4.04 27.83
N GLU A 2 12.90 4.33 28.58
CA GLU A 2 11.56 4.43 27.97
C GLU A 2 11.29 5.86 27.49
N LEU A 3 10.56 5.98 26.37
CA LEU A 3 10.17 7.27 25.82
C LEU A 3 9.14 7.93 26.75
N PRO A 4 9.23 9.24 27.06
CA PRO A 4 8.23 9.88 27.91
C PRO A 4 6.81 9.81 27.33
N TYR A 5 5.81 9.68 28.22
CA TYR A 5 4.41 9.46 27.85
C TYR A 5 3.88 10.43 26.80
N HIS A 6 4.24 11.71 26.87
CA HIS A 6 3.78 12.73 25.93
C HIS A 6 4.30 12.52 24.49
N LEU A 7 5.44 11.84 24.32
CA LEU A 7 5.98 11.43 23.02
C LEU A 7 5.50 10.04 22.59
N GLN A 8 5.25 9.13 23.54
CA GLN A 8 4.59 7.85 23.23
C GLN A 8 3.24 8.06 22.55
N THR A 9 2.51 9.12 22.91
CA THR A 9 1.23 9.45 22.24
C THR A 9 1.37 9.84 20.74
N LEU A 10 2.60 9.98 20.24
CA LEU A 10 2.92 10.22 18.84
C LEU A 10 3.37 8.95 18.10
N GLU A 11 3.75 7.89 18.80
CA GLU A 11 4.20 6.61 18.19
C GLU A 11 3.15 5.97 17.26
N PRO A 12 1.83 6.00 17.57
CA PRO A 12 0.82 5.46 16.66
C PRO A 12 0.66 6.25 15.35
N LEU A 13 1.36 7.38 15.20
CA LEU A 13 1.25 8.25 14.03
C LEU A 13 2.53 8.16 13.20
N THR A 14 2.44 7.41 12.11
CA THR A 14 3.50 7.20 11.13
C THR A 14 4.11 8.54 10.69
N GLY A 15 5.44 8.65 10.82
CA GLY A 15 6.20 9.84 10.44
C GLY A 15 6.17 11.00 11.44
N ALA A 16 5.34 10.98 12.50
CA ALA A 16 5.25 12.13 13.42
C ALA A 16 6.54 12.37 14.21
N LEU A 17 7.15 11.31 14.78
CA LEU A 17 8.44 11.43 15.47
C LEU A 17 9.59 11.71 14.49
N ASP A 18 9.52 11.17 13.26
CA ASP A 18 10.56 11.39 12.27
C ASP A 18 10.56 12.83 11.73
N ILE A 19 9.39 13.47 11.60
CA ILE A 19 9.28 14.91 11.31
C ILE A 19 9.95 15.74 12.42
N VAL A 20 9.73 15.40 13.69
CA VAL A 20 10.36 16.11 14.83
C VAL A 20 11.88 15.92 14.79
N ARG A 21 12.36 14.69 14.57
CA ARG A 21 13.79 14.39 14.42
C ARG A 21 14.43 15.15 13.26
N TYR A 22 13.76 15.19 12.11
CA TYR A 22 14.26 15.86 10.91
C TYR A 22 14.39 17.37 11.12
N LEU A 23 13.33 18.03 11.61
CA LEU A 23 13.35 19.46 11.90
C LEU A 23 14.39 19.83 12.96
N GLY A 24 14.73 18.90 13.86
CA GLY A 24 15.79 19.08 14.86
C GLY A 24 17.22 18.96 14.32
N ARG A 25 17.41 18.36 13.14
CA ARG A 25 18.73 18.15 12.51
C ARG A 25 19.11 19.24 11.52
N ILE A 26 18.13 19.89 10.90
CA ILE A 26 18.37 20.94 9.90
C ILE A 26 18.79 22.26 10.57
N SER A 27 19.67 23.02 9.90
CA SER A 27 20.29 24.23 10.45
C SER A 27 19.31 25.38 10.68
N ALA A 28 18.26 25.45 9.87
CA ALA A 28 17.08 26.27 10.12
C ALA A 28 15.91 25.31 10.35
N PRO A 29 15.30 25.26 11.55
CA PRO A 29 14.29 24.26 11.91
C PRO A 29 12.91 24.62 11.31
N ASN A 30 12.89 24.87 10.01
CA ASN A 30 11.72 25.17 9.21
C ASN A 30 11.81 24.42 7.87
N ALA A 31 10.75 23.71 7.49
CA ALA A 31 10.68 22.98 6.23
C ALA A 31 9.25 23.06 5.66
N ASP A 32 9.12 23.02 4.34
CA ASP A 32 7.83 22.95 3.68
C ASP A 32 7.31 21.51 3.53
N ILE A 33 6.10 21.36 2.98
CA ILE A 33 5.46 20.03 2.79
C ILE A 33 6.30 19.14 1.88
N ASN A 34 6.78 19.67 0.75
CA ASN A 34 7.49 18.87 -0.24
C ASN A 34 8.82 18.39 0.33
N GLU A 35 9.55 19.28 0.99
CA GLU A 35 10.81 18.94 1.66
C GLU A 35 10.62 17.84 2.72
N LEU A 36 9.57 17.95 3.55
CA LEU A 36 9.29 16.94 4.59
C LEU A 36 8.82 15.61 4.00
N CYS A 37 7.97 15.64 2.96
CA CYS A 37 7.52 14.43 2.28
C CYS A 37 8.67 13.72 1.56
N ASP A 38 9.52 14.46 0.84
CA ASP A 38 10.64 13.91 0.09
C ASP A 38 11.73 13.37 1.03
N ALA A 39 12.11 14.14 2.04
CA ALA A 39 13.20 13.76 2.96
C ALA A 39 12.85 12.55 3.84
N LEU A 40 11.55 12.34 4.12
CA LEU A 40 11.07 11.26 4.99
C LEU A 40 10.34 10.16 4.22
N ASN A 41 10.28 10.24 2.89
CA ASN A 41 9.52 9.35 2.02
C ASN A 41 8.07 9.16 2.50
N LEU A 42 7.43 10.26 2.90
CA LEU A 42 6.04 10.26 3.38
C LEU A 42 5.09 10.62 2.23
N SER A 43 3.97 9.92 2.14
CA SER A 43 2.85 10.37 1.31
C SER A 43 2.25 11.67 1.87
N GLU A 44 1.72 12.54 1.01
CA GLU A 44 1.02 13.76 1.44
C GLU A 44 -0.11 13.48 2.46
N ARG A 45 -0.76 12.32 2.34
CA ARG A 45 -1.83 11.89 3.25
C ARG A 45 -1.29 11.53 4.62
N THR A 46 -0.21 10.75 4.68
CA THR A 46 0.48 10.38 5.94
C THR A 46 1.04 11.62 6.61
N PHE A 47 1.72 12.47 5.84
CA PHE A 47 2.19 13.78 6.26
C PHE A 47 1.06 14.62 6.86
N GLY A 48 -0.08 14.76 6.16
CA GLY A 48 -1.21 15.56 6.61
C GLY A 48 -1.80 15.10 7.95
N LYS A 49 -1.83 13.78 8.21
CA LYS A 49 -2.25 13.23 9.51
C LYS A 49 -1.22 13.55 10.60
N ALA A 50 0.05 13.30 10.34
CA ALA A 50 1.15 13.51 11.28
C ALA A 50 1.30 14.99 11.66
N ILE A 51 1.39 15.88 10.67
CA ILE A 51 1.62 17.31 10.88
C ILE A 51 0.44 17.96 11.60
N ARG A 52 -0.81 17.58 11.30
CA ARG A 52 -2.00 18.07 12.01
C ARG A 52 -1.92 17.71 13.50
N ARG A 53 -1.48 16.49 13.83
CA ARG A 53 -1.29 16.11 15.24
C ARG A 53 -0.20 16.92 15.88
N LEU A 54 0.97 17.03 15.25
CA LEU A 54 2.11 17.77 15.78
C LEU A 54 1.77 19.23 16.05
N VAL A 55 0.99 19.85 15.15
CA VAL A 55 0.46 21.20 15.34
C VAL A 55 -0.54 21.27 16.49
N THR A 56 -1.51 20.35 16.53
CA THR A 56 -2.54 20.31 17.60
C THR A 56 -1.93 20.09 18.99
N LYS A 57 -0.88 19.28 19.07
CA LYS A 57 -0.13 19.00 20.31
C LYS A 57 0.92 20.06 20.63
N GLY A 58 1.12 21.02 19.74
CA GLY A 58 2.01 22.16 19.95
C GLY A 58 3.49 21.83 19.84
N TYR A 59 3.88 20.75 19.16
CA TYR A 59 5.29 20.44 18.86
C TYR A 59 5.79 21.19 17.62
N VAL A 60 4.90 21.44 16.67
CA VAL A 60 5.18 22.15 15.42
C VAL A 60 4.21 23.32 15.29
N ALA A 61 4.66 24.42 14.70
CA ALA A 61 3.81 25.53 14.29
C ALA A 61 3.90 25.71 12.77
N ALA A 62 2.76 25.99 12.14
CA ALA A 62 2.72 26.42 10.74
C ALA A 62 2.84 27.95 10.70
N ASP A 63 3.80 28.48 9.94
CA ASP A 63 3.96 29.91 9.73
C ASP A 63 3.32 30.34 8.40
N GLY A 64 2.33 31.24 8.51
CA GLY A 64 1.77 31.98 7.38
C GLY A 64 1.05 31.15 6.32
N SER A 65 0.85 31.77 5.15
CA SER A 65 0.18 31.19 3.98
C SER A 65 1.03 30.20 3.18
N GLU A 66 2.31 30.07 3.52
CA GLU A 66 3.31 29.31 2.74
C GLU A 66 3.49 27.87 3.25
N GLN A 67 2.70 27.42 4.22
CA GLN A 67 2.74 26.04 4.75
C GLN A 67 4.15 25.60 5.20
N ILE A 68 4.90 26.54 5.79
CA ILE A 68 6.21 26.26 6.36
C ILE A 68 6.03 25.81 7.81
N TYR A 69 6.61 24.68 8.18
CA TYR A 69 6.48 24.07 9.49
C TYR A 69 7.75 24.20 10.30
N ARG A 70 7.64 24.73 11.53
CA ARG A 70 8.78 24.93 12.44
C ARG A 70 8.57 24.29 13.80
N LEU A 71 9.66 23.88 14.44
CA LEU A 71 9.61 23.41 15.83
C LEU A 71 9.24 24.55 16.78
N THR A 72 8.28 24.28 17.66
CA THR A 72 8.00 25.14 18.82
C THR A 72 9.03 24.88 19.92
N ARG A 73 8.91 25.58 21.05
CA ARG A 73 9.68 25.25 22.25
C ARG A 73 9.49 23.78 22.67
N ASN A 74 8.25 23.30 22.73
CA ASN A 74 7.96 21.91 23.08
C ASN A 74 8.54 20.93 22.04
N GLY A 75 8.54 21.32 20.76
CA GLY A 75 9.17 20.54 19.69
C GLY A 75 10.68 20.39 19.89
N ARG A 76 11.38 21.45 20.33
CA ARG A 76 12.83 21.39 20.62
C ARG A 76 13.13 20.53 21.85
N GLU A 77 12.37 20.71 22.93
CA GLU A 77 12.49 19.86 24.12
C GLU A 77 12.24 18.37 23.77
N ALA A 78 11.31 18.10 22.84
CA ALA A 78 11.07 16.76 22.30
C ALA A 78 12.24 16.23 21.48
N VAL A 79 12.93 17.07 20.69
CA VAL A 79 14.14 16.67 19.95
C VAL A 79 15.24 16.23 20.91
N ASP A 80 15.50 17.00 21.96
CA ASP A 80 16.53 16.69 22.96
C ASP A 80 16.20 15.36 23.66
N THR A 81 14.94 15.20 24.07
CA THR A 81 14.44 13.96 24.67
C THR A 81 14.55 12.75 23.74
N LEU A 82 14.24 12.93 22.45
CA LEU A 82 14.39 11.88 21.44
C LEU A 82 15.86 11.52 21.20
N ALA A 83 16.76 12.49 21.24
CA ALA A 83 18.19 12.26 21.12
C ALA A 83 18.73 11.46 22.32
N GLU A 84 18.35 11.82 23.55
CA GLU A 84 18.70 11.04 24.75
C GLU A 84 18.14 9.61 24.69
N TYR A 85 16.90 9.46 24.22
CA TYR A 85 16.29 8.16 24.03
C TYR A 85 17.00 7.33 22.96
N ASP A 86 17.33 7.92 21.81
CA ASP A 86 18.03 7.26 20.70
C ASP A 86 19.49 6.91 21.10
N GLU A 87 20.14 7.68 21.98
CA GLU A 87 21.48 7.37 22.54
C GLU A 87 21.42 6.23 23.57
N ALA A 88 20.40 6.23 24.44
CA ALA A 88 20.19 5.18 25.43
C ALA A 88 19.62 3.89 24.84
N ASN A 89 19.06 3.97 23.63
CA ASN A 89 18.56 2.85 22.83
C ASN A 89 19.12 3.00 21.41
N PRO A 90 20.45 2.84 21.24
CA PRO A 90 21.09 3.03 19.95
C PRO A 90 20.35 2.20 18.92
N PRO A 91 19.90 2.79 17.81
CA PRO A 91 19.31 2.00 16.75
C PRO A 91 20.39 0.99 16.36
N SER A 92 20.11 -0.30 16.55
CA SER A 92 20.84 -1.37 15.86
C SER A 92 20.95 -0.90 14.42
N THR A 93 22.18 -0.81 13.88
CA THR A 93 22.47 -0.28 12.54
C THR A 93 21.76 -1.08 11.46
N VAL A 94 20.47 -0.80 11.34
CA VAL A 94 19.56 -1.18 10.30
C VAL A 94 19.14 0.19 9.80
N ASP A 95 19.61 0.52 8.60
CA ASP A 95 19.10 1.64 7.84
C ASP A 95 17.59 1.73 8.05
N LYS A 96 17.09 2.93 8.36
CA LYS A 96 15.65 3.23 8.27
C LYS A 96 15.18 3.29 6.81
N SER A 97 15.78 2.51 5.91
CA SER A 97 14.97 1.80 4.93
C SER A 97 14.27 0.70 5.71
N THR A 98 13.04 0.95 6.16
CA THR A 98 12.14 -0.14 6.51
C THR A 98 11.94 -0.96 5.23
N GLU A 99 12.89 -1.84 4.90
CA GLU A 99 12.63 -2.99 4.06
C GLU A 99 11.67 -3.83 4.88
N SER A 100 10.39 -3.47 4.82
CA SER A 100 9.32 -4.40 5.16
C SER A 100 9.67 -5.66 4.39
N ALA A 101 10.01 -6.74 5.11
CA ALA A 101 10.23 -8.01 4.48
C ALA A 101 9.02 -8.26 3.57
N SER A 102 9.28 -8.55 2.30
CA SER A 102 8.23 -8.78 1.32
C SER A 102 8.38 -10.18 0.76
N VAL A 103 7.27 -10.89 0.64
CA VAL A 103 7.23 -12.17 -0.03
C VAL A 103 6.59 -11.98 -1.40
N THR A 104 7.27 -12.46 -2.44
CA THR A 104 6.72 -12.44 -3.79
C THR A 104 5.73 -13.60 -3.97
N ARG A 105 4.64 -13.34 -4.69
CA ARG A 105 3.60 -14.30 -5.04
C ARG A 105 3.21 -14.20 -6.50
N ARG A 106 2.70 -15.29 -7.04
CA ARG A 106 2.16 -15.31 -8.41
C ARG A 106 0.67 -14.98 -8.40
N LEU A 107 0.30 -13.84 -8.97
CA LEU A 107 -1.07 -13.53 -9.37
C LEU A 107 -1.39 -14.23 -10.68
N VAL A 108 -2.55 -14.87 -10.76
CA VAL A 108 -3.05 -15.55 -11.95
C VAL A 108 -4.45 -15.06 -12.26
N VAL A 109 -4.68 -14.67 -13.51
CA VAL A 109 -5.99 -14.26 -14.04
C VAL A 109 -6.35 -15.21 -15.18
N ALA A 110 -7.42 -15.96 -15.00
CA ALA A 110 -7.96 -16.88 -16.00
C ALA A 110 -9.31 -16.40 -16.53
N LEU A 111 -9.43 -16.34 -17.85
CA LEU A 111 -10.65 -15.93 -18.55
C LEU A 111 -10.82 -16.75 -19.83
N PRO A 112 -12.04 -16.85 -20.39
CA PRO A 112 -12.25 -17.47 -21.69
C PRO A 112 -11.38 -16.78 -22.77
N ALA A 113 -10.82 -17.52 -23.74
CA ALA A 113 -9.97 -16.95 -24.80
C ALA A 113 -10.70 -15.87 -25.62
N MET A 114 -11.97 -16.08 -25.93
CA MET A 114 -12.89 -15.07 -26.48
C MET A 114 -14.11 -14.80 -25.58
N LEU A 115 -14.36 -13.54 -25.25
CA LEU A 115 -15.49 -13.17 -24.43
C LEU A 115 -16.77 -13.03 -25.25
N HIS A 116 -17.88 -13.55 -24.77
CA HIS A 116 -19.16 -13.44 -25.48
C HIS A 116 -19.81 -12.08 -25.24
N SER A 117 -20.03 -11.31 -26.32
CA SER A 117 -20.68 -10.01 -26.26
C SER A 117 -22.08 -10.10 -25.64
N GLY A 118 -22.37 -9.20 -24.70
CA GLY A 118 -23.67 -9.10 -24.04
C GLY A 118 -24.04 -10.26 -23.11
N GLN A 119 -23.11 -11.18 -22.84
CA GLN A 119 -23.29 -12.30 -21.91
C GLN A 119 -22.31 -12.20 -20.73
N PRO A 120 -22.72 -12.61 -19.52
CA PRO A 120 -21.79 -12.75 -18.41
C PRO A 120 -20.70 -13.79 -18.70
N ASN A 121 -19.45 -13.39 -18.53
CA ASN A 121 -18.27 -14.25 -18.61
C ASN A 121 -17.58 -14.26 -17.25
N SER A 122 -17.08 -15.42 -16.83
CA SER A 122 -16.36 -15.57 -15.57
C SER A 122 -14.89 -15.21 -15.72
N VAL A 123 -14.38 -14.37 -14.82
CA VAL A 123 -12.94 -14.13 -14.65
C VAL A 123 -12.53 -14.69 -13.30
N ILE A 124 -11.60 -15.64 -13.31
CA ILE A 124 -11.06 -16.22 -12.10
C ILE A 124 -9.75 -15.50 -11.81
N VAL A 125 -9.66 -14.86 -10.65
CA VAL A 125 -8.41 -14.29 -10.14
C VAL A 125 -7.95 -15.16 -8.98
N GLY A 126 -6.71 -15.64 -9.05
CA GLY A 126 -6.09 -16.44 -8.01
C GLY A 126 -4.71 -15.92 -7.64
N ILE A 127 -4.27 -16.23 -6.43
CA ILE A 127 -2.90 -16.03 -5.98
C ILE A 127 -2.39 -17.41 -5.58
N GLU A 128 -1.25 -17.80 -6.13
CA GLU A 128 -0.63 -19.08 -5.80
C GLU A 128 -0.15 -19.14 -4.35
N GLY A 129 0.01 -20.35 -3.83
CA GLY A 129 0.60 -20.57 -2.51
C GLY A 129 2.10 -20.24 -2.49
N ALA A 130 2.73 -20.46 -1.33
CA ALA A 130 4.18 -20.34 -1.23
C ALA A 130 4.85 -21.42 -2.10
N THR A 131 5.79 -21.02 -2.97
CA THR A 131 6.57 -21.94 -3.81
C THR A 131 7.89 -22.34 -3.16
N ASP A 132 8.48 -21.47 -2.34
CA ASP A 132 9.73 -21.70 -1.62
C ASP A 132 9.53 -21.68 -0.10
N GLU A 133 10.10 -22.67 0.58
CA GLU A 133 9.92 -22.90 2.02
C GLU A 133 10.65 -21.90 2.94
N GLU A 134 11.61 -21.11 2.42
CA GLU A 134 12.39 -20.18 3.26
C GLU A 134 12.05 -18.70 3.03
N THR A 135 11.89 -18.25 1.77
CA THR A 135 11.67 -16.82 1.45
C THR A 135 10.23 -16.52 1.04
N GLY A 136 9.44 -17.56 0.81
CA GLY A 136 8.05 -17.45 0.37
C GLY A 136 7.05 -17.66 1.48
N VAL A 137 7.42 -17.98 2.72
CA VAL A 137 6.43 -18.41 3.72
C VAL A 137 5.83 -17.22 4.47
N LEU A 138 4.50 -17.18 4.53
CA LEU A 138 3.75 -16.32 5.44
C LEU A 138 3.58 -17.03 6.78
N TYR A 139 4.06 -16.41 7.86
CA TYR A 139 3.86 -16.91 9.22
C TYR A 139 2.43 -16.71 9.72
N THR A 140 1.79 -15.62 9.27
CA THR A 140 0.39 -15.31 9.53
C THR A 140 -0.34 -15.00 8.22
N PRO A 141 -1.62 -15.39 8.06
CA PRO A 141 -2.40 -14.96 6.91
C PRO A 141 -2.46 -13.44 6.80
N VAL A 142 -2.41 -12.94 5.57
CA VAL A 142 -2.46 -11.52 5.24
C VAL A 142 -3.72 -11.25 4.41
N ASP A 143 -4.49 -10.24 4.81
CA ASP A 143 -5.65 -9.82 4.03
C ASP A 143 -5.22 -8.95 2.84
N VAL A 144 -5.62 -9.37 1.64
CA VAL A 144 -5.39 -8.63 0.40
C VAL A 144 -6.72 -8.33 -0.29
N PHE A 145 -6.78 -7.19 -0.97
CA PHE A 145 -7.94 -6.79 -1.76
C PHE A 145 -7.62 -6.89 -3.24
N VAL A 146 -8.41 -7.67 -3.96
CA VAL A 146 -8.33 -7.78 -5.41
C VAL A 146 -9.41 -6.91 -6.02
N ARG A 147 -9.00 -5.95 -6.85
CA ARG A 147 -9.88 -5.09 -7.63
C ARG A 147 -9.86 -5.50 -9.10
N VAL A 148 -11.04 -5.77 -9.65
CA VAL A 148 -11.25 -5.97 -11.08
C VAL A 148 -11.98 -4.77 -11.65
N SER A 149 -11.46 -4.22 -12.74
CA SER A 149 -12.13 -3.18 -13.53
C SER A 149 -12.07 -3.54 -15.00
N VAL A 150 -13.09 -3.11 -15.75
CA VAL A 150 -13.18 -3.39 -17.18
C VAL A 150 -13.33 -2.10 -17.97
N LEU A 151 -12.83 -2.12 -19.20
CA LEU A 151 -13.05 -1.07 -20.20
C LEU A 151 -13.70 -1.73 -21.41
N HIS A 152 -14.75 -1.12 -21.97
CA HIS A 152 -15.64 -1.69 -23.00
C HIS A 152 -16.58 -2.81 -22.52
N GLY A 153 -16.97 -2.80 -21.24
CA GLY A 153 -17.96 -3.73 -20.71
C GLY A 153 -18.48 -3.32 -19.34
N GLU A 154 -19.23 -4.23 -18.73
CA GLU A 154 -19.79 -4.12 -17.39
C GLU A 154 -19.07 -5.08 -16.42
N PRO A 155 -18.97 -4.72 -15.13
CA PRO A 155 -19.54 -3.52 -14.53
C PRO A 155 -18.73 -2.25 -14.81
N ALA A 156 -19.44 -1.13 -15.02
CA ALA A 156 -18.83 0.19 -15.23
C ALA A 156 -18.02 0.69 -14.02
N LYS A 157 -18.31 0.18 -12.82
CA LYS A 157 -17.55 0.44 -11.59
C LYS A 157 -16.67 -0.76 -11.24
N PRO A 158 -15.46 -0.55 -10.68
CA PRO A 158 -14.63 -1.64 -10.22
C PRO A 158 -15.34 -2.53 -9.17
N GLN A 159 -15.01 -3.81 -9.20
CA GLN A 159 -15.43 -4.80 -8.21
C GLN A 159 -14.24 -5.16 -7.33
N ASP A 160 -14.47 -5.24 -6.03
CA ASP A 160 -13.46 -5.58 -5.05
C ASP A 160 -13.82 -6.91 -4.35
N ALA A 161 -12.81 -7.72 -4.06
CA ALA A 161 -12.93 -8.90 -3.23
C ALA A 161 -11.78 -8.96 -2.22
N ALA A 162 -12.09 -9.22 -0.95
CA ALA A 162 -11.09 -9.49 0.07
C ALA A 162 -10.73 -10.98 0.04
N LEU A 163 -9.42 -11.29 0.05
CA LEU A 163 -8.88 -12.63 0.14
C LEU A 163 -7.93 -12.71 1.32
N SER A 164 -8.06 -13.78 2.11
CA SER A 164 -7.09 -14.09 3.15
C SER A 164 -5.99 -14.95 2.54
N LEU A 165 -4.84 -14.34 2.27
CA LEU A 165 -3.69 -14.99 1.66
C LEU A 165 -2.89 -15.74 2.73
N SER A 166 -2.69 -17.04 2.50
CA SER A 166 -1.86 -17.91 3.32
C SER A 166 -0.78 -18.57 2.45
N ASN A 167 -0.19 -19.67 2.92
CA ASN A 167 0.72 -20.47 2.09
C ASN A 167 -0.02 -21.39 1.10
N TYR A 168 -1.35 -21.42 1.13
CA TYR A 168 -2.19 -22.17 0.20
C TYR A 168 -2.79 -21.27 -0.88
N PRO A 169 -3.04 -21.79 -2.10
CA PRO A 169 -3.62 -21.01 -3.17
C PRO A 169 -5.03 -20.54 -2.83
N VAL A 170 -5.33 -19.28 -3.14
CA VAL A 170 -6.64 -18.65 -2.95
C VAL A 170 -7.15 -18.09 -4.28
N ARG A 171 -8.47 -18.11 -4.49
CA ARG A 171 -9.09 -17.58 -5.71
C ARG A 171 -10.47 -17.00 -5.49
N HIS A 172 -10.86 -16.08 -6.36
CA HIS A 172 -12.18 -15.49 -6.46
C HIS A 172 -12.64 -15.42 -7.91
N THR A 173 -13.95 -15.56 -8.13
CA THR A 173 -14.55 -15.48 -9.45
C THR A 173 -15.37 -14.21 -9.56
N PHE A 174 -15.00 -13.35 -10.51
CA PHE A 174 -15.74 -12.16 -10.91
C PHE A 174 -16.59 -12.45 -12.14
N SER A 175 -17.64 -11.66 -12.33
CA SER A 175 -18.52 -11.72 -13.50
C SER A 175 -18.42 -10.42 -14.27
N ILE A 176 -18.05 -10.51 -15.54
CA ILE A 176 -17.89 -9.39 -16.46
C ILE A 176 -18.81 -9.59 -17.67
N THR A 177 -19.35 -8.51 -18.24
CA THR A 177 -20.18 -8.59 -19.45
C THR A 177 -19.60 -7.66 -20.53
N PRO A 178 -19.00 -8.21 -21.60
CA PRO A 178 -18.47 -7.39 -22.68
C PRO A 178 -19.55 -6.64 -23.45
N GLY A 179 -19.26 -5.41 -23.85
CA GLY A 179 -20.08 -4.64 -24.77
C GLY A 179 -19.86 -5.04 -26.24
N ALA A 180 -20.48 -4.29 -27.15
CA ALA A 180 -20.37 -4.49 -28.60
C ALA A 180 -19.07 -3.88 -29.18
N PHE A 181 -17.92 -4.36 -28.71
CA PHE A 181 -16.59 -3.96 -29.15
C PHE A 181 -15.81 -5.16 -29.71
N GLN A 182 -14.62 -4.92 -30.27
CA GLN A 182 -13.73 -6.01 -30.71
C GLN A 182 -12.92 -6.61 -29.57
N GLN A 183 -12.59 -5.79 -28.55
CA GLN A 183 -11.79 -6.18 -27.41
C GLN A 183 -12.30 -5.52 -26.13
N MET A 184 -12.18 -6.25 -25.02
CA MET A 184 -12.40 -5.74 -23.67
C MET A 184 -11.10 -5.80 -22.89
N ARG A 185 -10.75 -4.71 -22.21
CA ARG A 185 -9.63 -4.73 -21.26
C ARG A 185 -10.13 -5.12 -19.89
N VAL A 186 -9.53 -6.14 -19.30
CA VAL A 186 -9.72 -6.53 -17.89
C VAL A 186 -8.48 -6.14 -17.13
N ARG A 187 -8.59 -5.23 -16.16
CA ARG A 187 -7.50 -4.81 -15.28
C ARG A 187 -7.73 -5.38 -13.89
N VAL A 188 -6.72 -6.06 -13.37
CA VAL A 188 -6.69 -6.63 -12.02
C VAL A 188 -5.59 -5.93 -11.23
N GLN A 189 -5.93 -5.42 -10.05
CA GLN A 189 -4.98 -4.84 -9.11
C GLN A 189 -5.12 -5.51 -7.75
N VAL A 190 -4.00 -5.77 -7.11
CA VAL A 190 -3.94 -6.30 -5.74
C VAL A 190 -3.48 -5.18 -4.83
N PHE A 191 -4.22 -5.00 -3.75
CA PHE A 191 -3.91 -4.06 -2.69
C PHE A 191 -3.69 -4.81 -1.37
N GLN A 192 -2.83 -4.26 -0.54
CA GLN A 192 -2.63 -4.68 0.83
C GLN A 192 -2.72 -3.43 1.71
N THR A 193 -3.29 -3.57 2.91
CA THR A 193 -3.17 -2.50 3.91
C THR A 193 -1.71 -2.42 4.35
N ASP A 194 -1.13 -1.22 4.34
CA ASP A 194 0.22 -1.00 4.85
C ASP A 194 0.30 -1.46 6.31
N VAL A 195 1.42 -2.08 6.64
CA VAL A 195 1.73 -2.57 7.98
C VAL A 195 1.82 -1.41 8.98
N TYR A 196 2.25 -0.25 8.51
CA TYR A 196 2.49 0.93 9.35
C TYR A 196 1.43 2.01 9.19
N SER A 197 0.48 1.85 8.27
CA SER A 197 -0.62 2.80 8.07
C SER A 197 -1.87 2.07 7.58
N ASP A 198 -3.05 2.49 8.04
CA ASP A 198 -4.34 1.95 7.54
C ASP A 198 -4.64 2.35 6.07
N ASP A 199 -3.62 2.71 5.29
CA ASP A 199 -3.74 3.10 3.90
C ASP A 199 -3.49 1.87 2.99
N LEU A 200 -4.19 1.80 1.86
CA LEU A 200 -4.07 0.70 0.90
C LEU A 200 -2.89 0.95 -0.04
N MET A 201 -1.91 0.06 -0.01
CA MET A 201 -0.75 0.01 -0.90
C MET A 201 -1.00 -0.95 -2.05
N VAL A 202 -0.48 -0.63 -3.24
CA VAL A 202 -0.55 -1.52 -4.41
C VAL A 202 0.53 -2.59 -4.27
N ALA A 203 0.11 -3.85 -4.15
CA ALA A 203 1.00 -5.01 -4.10
C ALA A 203 1.38 -5.51 -5.52
N GLY A 204 0.61 -5.10 -6.54
CA GLY A 204 0.89 -5.42 -7.94
C GLY A 204 -0.39 -5.60 -8.74
N GLY A 205 -0.28 -6.20 -9.93
CA GLY A 205 -1.43 -6.42 -10.80
C GLY A 205 -1.04 -6.63 -12.25
N LEU A 206 -2.06 -6.84 -13.09
CA LEU A 206 -1.90 -7.00 -14.53
C LEU A 206 -3.15 -6.51 -15.27
N TYR A 207 -3.04 -6.36 -16.59
CA TYR A 207 -4.19 -6.20 -17.45
C TYR A 207 -4.12 -7.19 -18.62
N VAL A 208 -5.29 -7.57 -19.12
CA VAL A 208 -5.45 -8.45 -20.28
C VAL A 208 -6.41 -7.78 -21.25
N ASP A 209 -6.02 -7.69 -22.51
CA ASP A 209 -6.92 -7.35 -23.60
C ASP A 209 -7.48 -8.64 -24.19
N ALA A 210 -8.78 -8.86 -24.02
CA ALA A 210 -9.46 -10.08 -24.43
C ALA A 210 -10.36 -9.81 -25.64
N ASP A 211 -10.27 -10.67 -26.65
CA ASP A 211 -11.09 -10.55 -27.85
C ASP A 211 -12.56 -10.85 -27.53
N ILE A 212 -13.47 -10.12 -28.18
CA ILE A 212 -14.91 -10.27 -28.02
C ILE A 212 -15.46 -10.97 -29.27
N THR A 213 -16.36 -11.92 -29.07
CA THR A 213 -17.08 -12.63 -30.13
C THR A 213 -18.59 -12.59 -29.91
N THR A 214 -19.34 -12.65 -31.01
CA THR A 214 -20.80 -12.88 -31.00
C THR A 214 -21.14 -14.36 -31.21
N ASN A 215 -20.16 -15.19 -31.57
CA ASN A 215 -20.37 -16.60 -31.91
C ASN A 215 -20.07 -17.50 -30.72
N ALA A 216 -21.06 -18.31 -30.33
CA ALA A 216 -20.91 -19.33 -29.30
C ALA A 216 -19.98 -20.45 -29.78
N THR A 217 -18.71 -20.39 -29.39
CA THR A 217 -17.70 -21.42 -29.72
C THR A 217 -17.17 -22.01 -28.42
N PRO A 218 -16.90 -23.33 -28.33
CA PRO A 218 -16.27 -23.91 -27.16
C PRO A 218 -14.97 -23.18 -26.89
N ASN A 219 -14.86 -22.58 -25.71
CA ASN A 219 -13.81 -21.64 -25.41
C ASN A 219 -13.02 -22.11 -24.19
N THR A 220 -11.80 -22.58 -24.44
CA THR A 220 -10.86 -22.98 -23.41
C THR A 220 -10.35 -21.73 -22.68
N PRO A 221 -10.33 -21.71 -21.33
CA PRO A 221 -9.77 -20.59 -20.61
C PRO A 221 -8.27 -20.45 -20.85
N ILE A 222 -7.82 -19.20 -20.96
CA ILE A 222 -6.41 -18.81 -20.98
C ILE A 222 -6.08 -18.16 -19.64
N ALA A 223 -4.94 -18.53 -19.08
CA ALA A 223 -4.41 -17.96 -17.85
C ALA A 223 -3.22 -17.04 -18.14
N TYR A 224 -3.22 -15.89 -17.50
CA TYR A 224 -2.15 -14.90 -17.51
C TYR A 224 -1.64 -14.75 -16.09
N GLY A 225 -0.35 -14.46 -15.91
CA GLY A 225 0.18 -14.26 -14.57
C GLY A 225 1.23 -13.18 -14.50
N SER A 226 1.32 -12.57 -13.32
CA SER A 226 2.33 -11.59 -12.95
C SER A 226 2.74 -11.83 -11.51
N ASP A 227 3.89 -11.31 -11.14
CA ASP A 227 4.32 -11.37 -9.74
C ASP A 227 3.73 -10.18 -8.98
N ILE A 228 3.49 -10.37 -7.69
CA ILE A 228 3.02 -9.36 -6.74
C ILE A 228 3.86 -9.46 -5.47
N ASP A 229 4.08 -8.34 -4.80
CA ASP A 229 4.89 -8.26 -3.58
C ASP A 229 4.00 -7.99 -2.38
N ILE A 230 4.02 -8.91 -1.43
CA ILE A 230 3.21 -8.86 -0.20
C ILE A 230 4.12 -8.50 0.95
N GLN A 231 3.85 -7.38 1.61
CA GLN A 231 4.59 -6.99 2.82
C GLN A 231 4.22 -7.90 3.98
N VAL A 232 5.21 -8.31 4.77
CA VAL A 232 5.01 -9.12 5.97
C VAL A 232 5.41 -8.36 7.22
N GLN A 233 4.67 -8.59 8.30
CA GLN A 233 5.10 -8.23 9.64
C GLN A 233 6.01 -9.35 10.15
N ASN A 234 7.27 -9.01 10.47
CA ASN A 234 8.16 -9.90 11.21
C ASN A 234 7.80 -9.95 12.69
#